data_AF-A0A3D5URN8-F1
#
_entry.id   AF-A0A3D5URN8-F1
#
_cell.length_a   1.000
_cell.length_b   1.000
_cell.length_c   1.000
_cell.angle_alpha   90.00
_cell.angle_beta   90.00
_cell.angle_gamma   90.00
#
_symmetry.space_group_name_H-M   'P 1'
#
loop_
_entity.id
_entity.type
_entity.pdbx_description
1 polymer ?
#
loop_
_entity_poly.entity_id
_entity_poly.type
_entity_poly.pdbx_seq_one_letter_code
_entity_poly.pdbx_strand_id
1 'polypeptide(L)' 'MAEAAMAKGAVPAKLSPGYRRYALMILVLGYTSSHVDRNIMGILLEPIKAELLLSDTQLGFLSGIAFAIFYA' A
#
# COMPACT_ATOMS: atom_id res chain seq x y z
N MET A 1 15.90 -23.05 36.45
CA MET A 1 15.80 -23.17 34.98
C MET A 1 14.68 -22.27 34.49
N ALA A 2 14.92 -20.96 34.51
CA ALA A 2 13.96 -19.94 34.10
C ALA A 2 14.66 -18.97 33.13
N GLU A 3 14.20 -19.00 31.88
CA GLU A 3 13.75 -17.79 31.16
C GLU A 3 14.67 -16.57 31.20
N ALA A 4 15.81 -16.61 30.51
CA ALA A 4 16.59 -15.38 30.27
C ALA A 4 17.32 -15.35 28.91
N ALA A 5 16.76 -16.04 27.91
CA ALA A 5 17.24 -15.99 26.53
C ALA A 5 16.16 -15.40 25.62
N MET A 6 15.76 -14.15 25.85
CA MET A 6 15.08 -13.37 24.81
C MET A 6 15.64 -11.96 24.73
N ALA A 7 16.30 -11.73 23.59
CA ALA A 7 16.52 -10.46 22.91
C ALA A 7 16.83 -9.26 23.82
N LYS A 8 18.09 -9.20 24.25
CA LYS A 8 18.76 -7.99 24.72
C LYS A 8 18.41 -6.85 23.77
N GLY A 9 17.54 -5.94 24.23
CA GLY A 9 17.06 -4.80 23.46
C GLY A 9 18.25 -4.07 22.87
N ALA A 10 18.39 -4.13 21.54
CA ALA A 10 19.36 -3.34 20.82
C ALA A 10 19.02 -1.88 21.10
N VAL A 11 19.93 -1.18 21.79
CA VAL A 11 19.84 0.28 21.93
C VAL A 11 19.73 0.82 20.50
N PRO A 12 18.65 1.52 20.13
CA PRO A 12 18.49 1.96 18.76
C PRO A 12 19.67 2.88 18.45
N ALA A 13 20.52 2.45 17.53
CA ALA A 13 21.58 3.29 17.00
C ALA A 13 20.90 4.59 16.56
N LYS A 14 21.29 5.72 17.13
CA LYS A 14 20.70 7.02 16.80
C LYS A 14 20.86 7.23 15.30
N LEU A 15 19.78 7.05 14.55
CA LEU A 15 19.78 7.26 13.11
C LEU A 15 20.18 8.70 12.81
N SER A 16 21.13 8.89 11.89
CA SER A 16 21.57 10.24 11.53
C SER A 16 20.39 11.06 10.99
N PRO A 17 20.36 12.38 11.22
CA PRO A 17 19.28 13.23 10.69
C PRO A 17 19.10 13.10 9.17
N GLY A 18 20.20 12.92 8.43
CA GLY A 18 20.18 12.69 6.99
C GLY A 18 19.52 11.35 6.61
N TYR A 19 19.85 10.27 7.32
CA TYR A 19 19.23 8.96 7.10
C TYR A 19 17.73 8.98 7.40
N ARG A 20 17.31 9.65 8.48
CA ARG A 20 15.89 9.82 8.82
C ARG A 20 15.13 10.56 7.72
N ARG A 21 15.70 11.63 7.17
CA ARG A 21 15.06 12.40 6.10
C ARG A 21 15.02 11.63 4.78
N TYR A 22 16.07 10.87 4.47
CA TYR A 22 16.08 9.96 3.33
C TYR A 22 15.02 8.86 3.44
N ALA A 23 14.96 8.18 4.58
CA ALA A 23 13.94 7.15 4.83
C ALA A 23 12.52 7.73 4.75
N LEU A 24 12.28 8.93 5.30
CA LEU A 24 11.00 9.63 5.17
C LEU A 24 10.67 9.94 3.71
N MET A 25 11.63 10.41 2.91
CA MET A 25 11.39 10.66 1.48
C MET A 25 10.99 9.38 0.74
N ILE A 26 11.66 8.26 1.00
CA ILE A 26 11.28 6.96 0.41
C ILE A 26 9.88 6.56 0.86
N LEU A 27 9.59 6.65 2.16
CA LEU A 27 8.28 6.31 2.71
C LEU A 27 7.17 7.17 2.10
N VAL A 28 7.42 8.49 1.95
CA VAL A 28 6.47 9.42 1.32
C VAL A 28 6.28 9.09 -0.15
N LEU A 29 7.34 8.80 -0.90
CA LEU A 29 7.23 8.43 -2.31
C LEU A 29 6.49 7.10 -2.49
N GLY A 30 6.81 6.09 -1.68
CA GLY A 30 6.11 4.81 -1.68
C GLY A 30 4.63 4.95 -1.32
N TYR A 31 4.32 5.75 -0.28
CA TYR A 31 2.96 6.09 0.09
C TYR A 31 2.23 6.83 -1.03
N THR A 32 2.89 7.80 -1.67
CA THR A 32 2.34 8.58 -2.77
C THR A 32 2.03 7.69 -3.97
N SER A 33 2.96 6.82 -4.37
CA SER A 33 2.74 5.81 -5.44
C SER A 33 1.52 4.96 -5.11
N SER A 34 1.48 4.41 -3.89
CA SER A 34 0.35 3.59 -3.45
C SER A 34 -0.97 4.36 -3.49
N HIS A 35 -0.97 5.66 -3.20
CA HIS A 35 -2.17 6.48 -3.31
C HIS A 35 -2.60 6.72 -4.76
N VAL A 36 -1.64 6.99 -5.65
CA VAL A 36 -1.90 7.18 -7.09
C VAL A 36 -2.50 5.92 -7.69
N ASP A 37 -1.95 4.74 -7.36
CA ASP A 37 -2.47 3.44 -7.81
C ASP A 37 -3.91 3.20 -7.34
N ARG A 38 -4.31 3.68 -6.16
CA ARG A 38 -5.73 3.62 -5.72
C ARG A 38 -6.62 4.58 -6.52
N ASN A 39 -6.13 5.79 -6.79
CA ASN A 39 -6.90 6.82 -7.48
C ASN A 39 -7.12 6.49 -8.97
N ILE A 40 -6.17 5.81 -9.62
CA ILE A 40 -6.27 5.48 -11.04
C ILE A 40 -7.41 4.50 -11.33
N MET A 41 -7.70 3.57 -10.42
CA MET A 41 -8.84 2.66 -10.54
C MET A 41 -10.16 3.43 -10.58
N GLY A 42 -10.32 4.46 -9.76
CA GLY A 42 -11.52 5.32 -9.79
C GLY A 42 -11.76 5.98 -11.14
N ILE A 43 -10.70 6.38 -11.84
CA ILE A 43 -10.77 7.05 -13.16
C ILE A 43 -10.98 6.05 -14.29
N LEU A 44 -10.33 4.89 -14.22
CA LEU A 44 -10.36 3.88 -15.29
C LEU A 44 -11.57 2.95 -15.24
N LEU A 45 -12.30 2.87 -14.13
CA LEU A 45 -13.47 1.99 -14.00
C LEU A 45 -14.55 2.25 -15.05
N GLU A 46 -14.84 3.51 -15.35
CA GLU A 46 -15.87 3.88 -16.33
C GLU A 46 -15.47 3.59 -17.79
N PRO A 47 -14.26 3.93 -18.27
CA PRO A 47 -13.83 3.48 -19.60
C PRO A 47 -13.71 1.96 -19.71
N ILE A 48 -13.23 1.25 -18.68
CA ILE A 48 -13.19 -0.23 -18.66
C ILE A 48 -14.60 -0.83 -18.78
N LYS A 49 -15.60 -0.23 -18.12
CA LYS A 49 -17.02 -0.62 -18.26
C LYS A 49 -17.45 -0.61 -19.72
N ALA A 50 -17.19 0.51 -20.38
CA ALA A 50 -17.67 0.78 -21.73
C ALA A 50 -16.97 -0.10 -22.77
N GLU A 51 -15.66 -0.31 -22.63
CA GLU A 51 -14.87 -1.13 -23.54
C GLU A 51 -15.17 -2.63 -23.41
N LEU A 52 -15.42 -3.12 -22.19
CA LEU A 52 -15.66 -4.54 -21.92
C LEU A 52 -17.14 -4.92 -21.84
N LEU A 53 -18.06 -3.97 -22.08
CA LEU A 53 -19.52 -4.17 -22.00
C LEU A 53 -19.96 -4.82 -20.67
N LEU A 54 -19.33 -4.42 -19.57
CA LEU A 54 -19.57 -5.01 -18.25
C LEU A 54 -20.87 -4.48 -17.62
N SER A 55 -21.57 -5.35 -16.91
CA SER A 55 -22.69 -4.96 -16.04
C SER A 55 -22.21 -4.27 -14.75
N ASP A 56 -23.07 -3.47 -14.14
CA ASP A 56 -22.75 -2.75 -12.88
C ASP A 56 -22.31 -3.70 -11.75
N THR A 57 -22.88 -4.90 -11.70
CA THR A 57 -22.52 -5.93 -10.72
C THR A 57 -21.09 -6.46 -10.93
N GLN A 58 -20.68 -6.66 -12.18
CA GLN A 58 -19.32 -7.12 -12.50
C GLN A 58 -18.28 -6.04 -12.18
N LEU A 59 -18.66 -4.77 -12.36
CA LEU A 59 -17.84 -3.63 -11.96
C LEU A 59 -17.69 -3.49 -10.45
N GLY A 60 -18.78 -3.65 -9.70
CA GLY A 60 -18.71 -3.67 -8.24
C GLY A 60 -17.80 -4.79 -7.71
N PHE A 61 -17.80 -5.94 -8.39
CA PHE A 61 -16.90 -7.04 -8.05
C PHE A 61 -15.43 -6.69 -8.36
N LEU A 62 -15.16 -6.03 -9.49
CA LEU A 62 -13.82 -5.61 -9.92
C LEU A 62 -13.26 -4.47 -9.04
N SER A 63 -14.07 -3.47 -8.74
CA SER A 63 -13.68 -2.31 -7.92
C SER A 63 -13.64 -2.61 -6.42
N GLY A 64 -14.43 -3.56 -5.95
CA GLY A 64 -14.52 -3.94 -4.54
C GLY A 64 -13.70 -5.17 -4.20
N ILE A 65 -14.14 -6.36 -4.64
CA ILE A 65 -13.59 -7.65 -4.20
C ILE A 65 -12.21 -7.90 -4.81
N ALA A 66 -12.07 -7.72 -6.13
CA ALA A 66 -10.78 -7.94 -6.78
C ALA A 66 -9.72 -6.94 -6.25
N PHE A 67 -10.08 -5.67 -6.10
CA PHE A 67 -9.22 -4.67 -5.49
C PHE A 67 -8.84 -5.02 -4.04
N ALA A 68 -9.80 -5.46 -3.21
CA ALA A 68 -9.52 -5.84 -1.84
C ALA A 68 -8.57 -7.04 -1.73
N ILE A 69 -8.64 -8.02 -2.64
CA ILE A 69 -7.78 -9.21 -2.60
C ILE A 69 -6.34 -8.91 -3.03
N PHE A 70 -6.15 -8.08 -4.06
CA PHE A 70 -4.83 -7.85 -4.65
C PHE A 70 -4.09 -6.62 -4.09
N TYR A 71 -4.78 -5.72 -3.38
CA TYR A 71 -4.22 -4.41 -3.01
C TYR A 71 -4.38 -4.00 -1.53
N ALA A 72 -5.33 -4.59 -0.78
CA ALA A 72 -5.62 -4.17 0.60
C ALA A 72 -4.58 -4.62 1.63
#